data_AF-L1NPP8-F1
#
_entry.id   AF-L1NPP8-F1
#
_cell.length_a   1.000
_cell.length_b   1.000
_cell.length_c   1.000
_cell.angle_alpha   90.00
_cell.angle_beta   90.00
_cell.angle_gamma   90.00
#
_symmetry.space_group_name_H-M   'P 1'
#
loop_
_entity.id
_entity.type
_entity.pdbx_description
1 polymer ?
#
loop_
_entity_poly.entity_id
_entity_poly.type
_entity_poly.pdbx_seq_one_letter_code
_entity_poly.pdbx_strand_id
1 'polypeptide(L)' 'MSTIILEKVEIKEADFHLFEELFKKFKVKYQDIAAKKNNTRISKETFFARIDKARSQEGKIISDEEMDKMLLG' A
#
# COMPACT_ATOMS: atom_id res chain seq x y z
N MET A 1 -23.76 15.69 -10.73
CA MET A 1 -23.63 14.33 -11.30
C MET A 1 -23.09 13.44 -10.21
N SER A 2 -23.88 12.48 -9.75
CA SER A 2 -23.54 11.58 -8.64
C SER A 2 -22.91 10.31 -9.21
N THR A 3 -21.64 10.04 -8.89
CA THR A 3 -20.96 8.80 -9.31
C THR A 3 -21.20 7.74 -8.26
N ILE A 4 -21.86 6.63 -8.62
CA ILE A 4 -22.03 5.47 -7.74
C ILE A 4 -20.84 4.53 -7.97
N ILE A 5 -19.97 4.40 -6.98
CA ILE A 5 -18.87 3.42 -7.01
C ILE A 5 -19.41 2.14 -6.39
N LEU A 6 -19.71 1.16 -7.23
CA LEU A 6 -19.92 -0.21 -6.78
C LEU A 6 -18.59 -0.75 -6.26
N GLU A 7 -18.67 -1.42 -5.12
CA GLU A 7 -17.62 -2.09 -4.36
C GLU A 7 -16.42 -2.55 -5.22
N LYS A 8 -15.19 -2.39 -4.71
CA LYS A 8 -13.97 -2.83 -5.42
C LYS A 8 -14.05 -4.34 -5.63
N VAL A 9 -14.34 -4.76 -6.87
CA VAL A 9 -14.37 -6.18 -7.25
C VAL A 9 -13.00 -6.55 -7.80
N GLU A 10 -12.35 -7.54 -7.18
CA GLU A 10 -11.15 -8.18 -7.73
C GLU A 10 -11.59 -9.33 -8.63
N ILE A 11 -11.25 -9.25 -9.92
CA ILE A 11 -11.50 -10.29 -10.92
C ILE A 11 -10.15 -10.86 -11.32
N LYS A 12 -10.06 -12.19 -11.44
CA LYS A 12 -8.87 -12.83 -12.01
C LYS A 12 -8.77 -12.48 -13.50
N GLU A 13 -7.56 -12.19 -13.96
CA GLU A 13 -7.32 -11.78 -15.36
C GLU A 13 -7.88 -12.79 -16.39
N ALA A 14 -7.79 -14.10 -16.09
CA ALA A 14 -8.35 -15.17 -16.93
C ALA A 14 -9.88 -15.08 -17.11
N ASP A 15 -10.58 -14.53 -16.12
CA ASP A 15 -12.05 -14.40 -16.14
C ASP A 15 -12.48 -13.06 -16.76
N PHE A 16 -11.55 -12.15 -17.05
CA PHE A 16 -11.85 -10.79 -17.55
C PHE A 16 -12.59 -10.80 -18.90
N HIS A 17 -12.24 -11.73 -19.79
CA HIS A 17 -12.88 -11.86 -21.10
C HIS A 17 -14.38 -12.15 -21.02
N LEU A 18 -14.85 -12.80 -19.95
CA LEU A 18 -16.27 -13.07 -19.73
C LEU A 18 -17.09 -11.79 -19.52
N PHE A 19 -16.44 -10.70 -19.10
CA PHE A 19 -17.10 -9.44 -18.77
C PHE A 19 -16.91 -8.34 -19.83
N GLU A 20 -16.12 -8.58 -20.89
CA GLU A 20 -15.89 -7.58 -21.95
C GLU A 20 -17.19 -7.12 -22.62
N GLU A 21 -18.09 -8.05 -22.94
CA GLU A 21 -19.38 -7.70 -23.55
C GLU A 21 -20.27 -6.89 -22.61
N LEU A 22 -20.23 -7.21 -21.31
CA LEU A 22 -20.95 -6.46 -20.28
C LEU A 22 -20.38 -5.04 -20.16
N PHE A 23 -19.05 -4.89 -20.08
CA PHE A 23 -18.40 -3.57 -19.99
C PHE A 23 -18.67 -2.69 -21.22
N LYS A 24 -18.71 -3.28 -22.42
CA LYS A 24 -19.11 -2.58 -23.66
C LYS A 24 -20.54 -2.05 -23.58
N LYS A 25 -21.49 -2.87 -23.10
CA LYS A 25 -22.91 -2.45 -22.94
C LYS A 25 -23.07 -1.33 -21.92
N PHE A 26 -22.35 -1.40 -20.80
CA PHE A 26 -22.44 -0.42 -19.71
C PHE A 26 -21.52 0.80 -19.90
N LYS A 27 -20.80 0.90 -21.04
CA LYS A 27 -19.81 1.97 -21.32
C LYS A 27 -18.83 2.19 -20.16
N VAL A 28 -18.44 1.11 -19.48
CA VAL A 28 -17.56 1.17 -18.31
C VAL A 28 -16.18 1.58 -18.78
N LYS A 29 -15.63 2.64 -18.19
CA LYS A 29 -14.22 2.98 -18.35
C LYS A 29 -13.43 2.21 -17.30
N TYR A 30 -12.59 1.28 -17.76
CA TYR A 30 -11.63 0.62 -16.90
C TYR A 30 -10.58 1.63 -16.45
N GLN A 31 -10.32 1.65 -15.16
CA GLN A 31 -9.18 2.33 -14.59
C GLN A 31 -8.25 1.26 -14.07
N ASP A 32 -7.07 1.15 -14.69
CA ASP A 32 -6.04 0.26 -14.22
C ASP A 32 -5.56 0.78 -12.87
N ILE A 33 -6.05 0.18 -11.78
CA ILE A 33 -5.49 0.42 -10.46
C ILE A 33 -4.23 -0.41 -10.41
N ALA A 34 -3.23 -0.04 -11.22
CA ALA A 34 -1.88 -0.54 -11.08
C ALA A 34 -1.52 -0.28 -9.62
N ALA A 35 -1.46 -1.35 -8.82
CA ALA A 35 -1.11 -1.30 -7.42
C ALA A 35 0.22 -0.53 -7.37
N LYS A 36 0.15 0.73 -6.92
CA LYS A 36 1.30 1.62 -6.83
C LYS A 36 2.36 0.80 -6.12
N LYS A 37 3.41 0.37 -6.83
CA LYS A 37 4.41 -0.55 -6.27
C LYS A 37 4.92 0.12 -5.02
N ASN A 38 4.52 -0.42 -3.87
CA ASN A 38 4.88 0.15 -2.59
C ASN A 38 6.34 -0.28 -2.38
N ASN A 39 7.26 0.50 -2.95
CA ASN A 39 8.71 0.21 -2.95
C ASN A 39 9.31 0.18 -1.52
N THR A 40 8.50 0.50 -0.52
CA THR A 40 8.80 0.37 0.92
C THR A 40 8.43 -1.00 1.49
N ARG A 41 7.86 -1.92 0.71
CA ARG A 41 7.53 -3.27 1.18
C ARG A 41 8.82 -4.07 1.38
N ILE A 42 9.30 -4.09 2.62
CA ILE A 42 10.43 -4.93 3.04
C ILE A 42 9.96 -6.33 3.42
N SER A 43 10.86 -7.31 3.32
CA SER A 43 10.57 -8.67 3.77
C SER A 43 10.48 -8.75 5.29
N LYS A 44 9.80 -9.79 5.80
CA LYS A 44 9.66 -10.06 7.23
C LYS A 44 11.02 -10.23 7.91
N GLU A 45 11.94 -10.94 7.28
CA GLU A 45 13.30 -11.16 7.78
C GLU A 45 14.07 -9.84 7.89
N THR A 46 13.97 -8.98 6.87
CA THR A 46 14.63 -7.67 6.87
C THR A 46 14.07 -6.75 7.96
N PHE A 47 12.78 -6.88 8.27
CA PHE A 47 12.16 -6.15 9.38
C PHE A 47 12.74 -6.59 10.74
N PHE A 48 12.76 -7.90 11.03
CA PHE A 48 13.29 -8.39 12.30
C PHE A 48 14.77 -8.09 12.48
N ALA A 49 15.58 -8.20 11.43
CA ALA A 49 16.99 -7.83 11.48
C ALA A 49 17.22 -6.36 11.87
N ARG A 50 16.33 -5.43 11.47
CA ARG A 50 16.40 -4.02 11.89
C ARG A 50 16.06 -3.85 13.37
N ILE A 51 15.04 -4.57 13.86
CA ILE A 51 14.64 -4.54 15.27
C ILE A 51 15.74 -5.10 16.16
N ASP A 52 16.34 -6.23 15.78
CA ASP A 52 17.42 -6.84 16.56
C ASP A 52 18.66 -5.93 16.60
N LYS A 53 18.98 -5.29 15.48
CA LYS A 53 20.05 -4.29 15.43
C LYS A 53 19.78 -3.09 16.35
N ALA A 54 18.54 -2.58 16.36
CA ALA A 54 18.16 -1.48 17.24
C ALA A 54 18.19 -1.89 18.72
N ARG A 55 17.75 -3.11 19.04
CA ARG A 55 17.78 -3.66 20.40
C ARG A 55 19.20 -3.89 20.92
N SER A 56 20.13 -4.21 20.03
CA SER A 56 21.55 -4.38 20.36
C SER A 56 22.26 -3.05 20.67
N GLN A 57 21.65 -1.90 20.40
CA GLN A 57 22.21 -0.59 20.73
C GLN A 57 21.72 -0.17 22.12
N GLU A 58 22.63 0.35 22.96
CA GLU A 58 22.22 1.01 24.20
C GLU A 58 21.39 2.25 23.85
N GLY A 59 20.12 2.23 24.23
CA GLY A 59 19.20 3.33 23.99
C GLY A 59 19.68 4.60 24.70
N LYS A 60 19.60 5.73 24.01
CA LYS A 60 19.84 7.04 24.61
C LYS A 60 18.51 7.57 25.13
N ILE A 61 18.44 7.90 26.41
CA ILE A 61 17.28 8.62 26.97
C ILE A 61 17.32 10.03 26.39
N ILE A 62 16.29 10.42 25.67
CA ILE A 62 16.11 11.74 25.08
C ILE A 62 14.76 12.30 25.54
N SER A 63 14.65 13.63 25.66
CA SER A 63 13.36 14.26 25.95
C SER A 63 12.46 14.25 24.71
N ASP A 64 11.15 14.41 24.92
CA ASP A 64 10.18 14.48 23.81
C ASP A 64 10.51 15.65 22.85
N GLU A 65 10.95 16.79 23.39
CA GLU A 65 11.36 17.96 22.61
C GLU A 65 12.62 17.71 21.78
N GLU A 66 13.56 16.90 22.28
CA GLU A 66 14.76 16.49 21.54
C GLU A 66 14.43 15.45 20.47
N MET A 67 13.51 14.53 20.76
CA MET A 67 13.02 13.53 19.81
C MET A 67 12.32 14.20 18.62
N ASP A 68 11.43 15.16 18.87
CA ASP A 68 10.72 15.88 17.82
C ASP A 68 11.68 16.62 16.89
N LYS A 69 12.71 17.29 17.44
CA LYS A 69 13.75 17.96 16.63
C LYS A 69 14.53 16.99 15.74
N MET A 70 14.78 15.75 16.20
CA MET A 70 15.54 14.76 15.43
C MET A 70 14.72 14.03 14.38
N LEU A 71 13.42 13.85 14.60
CA LEU A 71 12.54 13.05 13.73
C LEU A 71 11.75 13.89 12.73
N LEU A 72 11.39 15.12 13.09
CA LEU A 72 10.43 15.91 12.31
C LEU A 72 11.06 17.07 11.52
N GLY A 73 12.29 17.48 11.84
CA GLY A 73 13.06 18.48 11.08
C GLY A 73 12.43 19.86 11.04
#